data_AF-S0EYC3-F1
#
_entry.id   AF-S0EYC3-F1
#
_cell.length_a   1.000
_cell.length_b   1.000
_cell.length_c   1.000
_cell.angle_alpha   90.00
_cell.angle_beta   90.00
_cell.angle_gamma   90.00
#
_symmetry.space_group_name_H-M   'P 1'
#
loop_
_entity.id
_entity.type
_entity.pdbx_description
1 polymer ?
#
loop_
_entity_poly.entity_id
_entity_poly.type
_entity_poly.pdbx_seq_one_letter_code
_entity_poly.pdbx_strand_id
1 'polypeptide(L)'
;MDDPDVVAGLEKEGRAVVNGRVEEPSSASMEVKGASEATKQALFWPSGFASDMVWHVPPIGLSPEERARQEALLNQLEGHCRDFPRRFWLLRWNYWTRAVAATEEQRAVEHEVQELLEQLKAENAKEQARLAKQIELLREREAELRIELLQERRRFAESVGRAGLRLPDGLLKQEMASQGGEQRPSAAVEPRKVIEALEEIPDLDEIAGEHGVRPEEQKGFFALLLNMFMQILAPLVAGLLLALCLGTLVGLLDLDTLLRADGLPRLGVAAALGFVIVYLMGEIYHAVVGMLSRSLEAYDSAVRVPRLHKQTTIAVLCLVGALVLGLAEVTAEGMGLRMLHHQQILREERVQDRRSDQDHEMPLPIYMLIGLLISGPYLLYKSTKGWSEVEEQMRRAWLRHQQRAVMEARSKDPVVQELLQHAYALEGMEKTLQELRTELADMEQQRLNLSTPTLPSVISERRQAARAAAVGEATRLQQMLENLVGAMEPLPEQPEIAKPAPASRNGFLAGRW
;
A
#
# COMPACT_ATOMS: atom_id res chain seq x y z
N MET A 1 -18.94 5.59 -16.18
CA MET A 1 -19.57 4.47 -15.48
C MET A 1 -18.94 4.47 -14.12
N ASP A 2 -19.67 5.08 -13.21
CA ASP A 2 -19.43 5.12 -11.79
C ASP A 2 -19.55 3.70 -11.23
N ASP A 3 -18.63 3.29 -10.36
CA ASP A 3 -19.02 2.78 -9.05
C ASP A 3 -17.83 2.82 -8.06
N PRO A 4 -18.02 3.35 -6.84
CA PRO A 4 -17.03 3.41 -5.77
C PRO A 4 -17.20 2.25 -4.76
N ASP A 5 -16.38 2.32 -3.70
CA ASP A 5 -16.43 1.57 -2.45
C ASP A 5 -15.89 0.13 -2.45
N VAL A 6 -14.84 -0.11 -1.66
CA VAL A 6 -15.01 -0.60 -0.28
C VAL A 6 -13.66 -0.58 0.45
N VAL A 7 -13.72 0.08 1.60
CA VAL A 7 -12.76 0.17 2.71
C VAL A 7 -12.50 -1.20 3.35
N ALA A 8 -11.27 -1.52 3.73
CA ALA A 8 -10.88 -1.83 5.13
C ALA A 8 -9.51 -2.50 5.26
N GLY A 9 -8.69 -1.91 6.14
CA GLY A 9 -7.93 -2.63 7.17
C GLY A 9 -6.62 -3.30 6.77
N LEU A 10 -5.49 -2.76 7.26
CA LEU A 10 -4.90 -3.28 8.50
C LEU A 10 -3.62 -2.51 8.84
N GLU A 11 -3.62 -2.05 10.09
CA GLU A 11 -2.48 -1.57 10.84
C GLU A 11 -1.32 -2.56 10.76
N LYS A 12 -0.10 -2.08 10.47
CA LYS A 12 1.12 -2.72 10.96
C LYS A 12 2.15 -1.69 11.38
N GLU A 13 2.70 -2.01 12.55
CA GLU A 13 3.63 -1.27 13.38
C GLU A 13 4.91 -0.84 12.65
N GLY A 14 5.38 0.35 12.99
CA GLY A 14 6.72 0.84 12.65
C GLY A 14 7.25 1.74 13.75
N ARG A 15 7.56 1.18 14.93
CA ARG A 15 8.38 1.86 15.94
C ARG A 15 9.83 1.87 15.45
N ALA A 16 10.29 3.03 14.97
CA ALA A 16 11.71 3.35 14.90
C ALA A 16 12.04 4.32 16.06
N VAL A 17 12.78 3.83 17.03
CA VAL A 17 13.43 4.64 18.07
C VAL A 17 14.80 5.05 17.54
N VAL A 18 14.98 6.33 17.23
CA VAL A 18 16.30 6.96 17.12
C VAL A 18 16.23 8.37 17.72
N ASN A 19 17.13 8.62 18.66
CA ASN A 19 17.27 9.82 19.46
C ASN A 19 17.38 11.11 18.61
N GLY A 20 16.49 12.06 18.89
CA GLY A 20 16.59 13.44 18.45
C GLY A 20 15.73 14.29 19.38
N ARG A 21 16.37 15.19 20.11
CA ARG A 21 15.78 16.12 21.08
C ARG A 21 14.68 16.94 20.39
N VAL A 22 13.42 16.64 20.68
CA VAL A 22 12.29 17.46 20.26
C VAL A 22 12.13 18.54 21.31
N GLU A 23 12.62 19.74 20.99
CA GLU A 23 12.18 20.95 21.67
C GLU A 23 10.70 21.13 21.36
N GLU A 24 9.88 21.09 22.41
CA GLU A 24 8.47 21.44 22.34
C GLU A 24 8.34 22.84 21.73
N PRO A 25 7.45 23.07 20.76
CA PRO A 25 7.07 24.41 20.42
C PRO A 25 6.39 24.99 21.65
N SER A 26 7.12 25.90 22.31
CA SER A 26 6.61 26.87 23.26
C SER A 26 5.33 27.48 22.68
N SER A 27 4.19 26.91 23.08
CA SER A 27 2.94 27.63 23.10
C SER A 27 3.17 28.75 24.10
N ALA A 28 3.50 29.92 23.56
CA ALA A 28 3.32 31.17 24.26
C ALA A 28 1.84 31.24 24.62
N SER A 29 1.51 30.71 25.79
CA SER A 29 0.32 31.06 26.52
C SER A 29 0.40 32.57 26.71
N MET A 30 -0.30 33.28 25.83
CA MET A 30 -0.61 34.67 26.04
C MET A 30 -1.50 34.69 27.28
N GLU A 31 -0.83 34.88 28.41
CA GLU A 31 -1.41 35.03 29.73
C GLU A 31 -2.25 36.31 29.69
N VAL A 32 -3.52 36.17 29.28
CA VAL A 32 -4.53 37.22 29.45
C VAL A 32 -4.78 37.35 30.95
N LYS A 33 -3.90 38.09 31.61
CA LYS A 33 -4.09 38.57 32.97
C LYS A 33 -5.27 39.55 32.96
N GLY A 34 -6.33 39.18 33.67
CA GLY A 34 -7.34 40.13 34.12
C GLY A 34 -8.68 40.06 33.39
N ALA A 35 -9.34 38.91 33.43
CA ALA A 35 -10.80 38.88 33.45
C ALA A 35 -11.22 38.17 34.73
N SER A 36 -11.65 38.97 35.70
CA SER A 36 -12.29 38.52 36.94
C SER A 36 -13.34 37.45 36.61
N GLU A 37 -13.18 36.28 37.22
CA GLU A 37 -14.19 35.23 37.30
C GLU A 37 -15.41 35.78 38.06
N ALA A 38 -16.23 36.57 37.37
CA ALA A 38 -17.66 36.58 37.59
C ALA A 38 -18.20 35.51 36.65
N THR A 39 -18.33 34.29 37.17
CA THR A 39 -19.10 33.21 36.57
C THR A 39 -20.53 33.70 36.36
N LYS A 40 -20.78 34.41 35.26
CA LYS A 40 -22.12 34.54 34.68
C LYS A 40 -22.45 33.15 34.17
N GLN A 41 -23.11 32.36 35.00
CA GLN A 41 -23.78 31.14 34.57
C GLN A 41 -24.54 31.46 33.29
N ALA A 42 -24.07 30.89 32.18
CA ALA A 42 -24.81 30.90 30.94
C ALA A 42 -26.17 30.26 31.24
N LEU A 43 -27.22 31.05 31.09
CA LEU A 43 -28.58 30.75 31.55
C LEU A 43 -29.27 29.81 30.55
N PHE A 44 -28.65 28.67 30.24
CA PHE A 44 -29.20 27.66 29.35
C PHE A 44 -29.95 26.61 30.19
N TRP A 45 -31.28 26.62 30.11
CA TRP A 45 -32.16 25.69 30.82
C TRP A 45 -32.69 24.57 29.90
N PRO A 46 -32.90 23.35 30.44
CA PRO A 46 -33.24 22.18 29.65
C PRO A 46 -34.70 22.25 29.15
N SER A 47 -34.89 21.84 27.90
CA SER A 47 -36.19 21.64 27.27
C SER A 47 -36.88 20.40 27.83
N GLY A 48 -37.74 20.58 28.82
CA GLY A 48 -38.68 19.56 29.32
C GLY A 48 -40.09 20.12 29.32
N PHE A 49 -40.90 19.74 28.32
CA PHE A 49 -42.34 20.01 28.30
C PHE A 49 -43.05 19.09 29.31
N ALA A 50 -43.47 19.64 30.46
CA ALA A 50 -44.49 19.02 31.31
C ALA A 50 -45.17 20.08 32.19
N SER A 51 -46.40 20.44 31.79
CA SER A 51 -47.61 20.87 32.53
C SER A 51 -47.58 21.74 33.81
N ASP A 52 -46.46 22.07 34.43
CA ASP A 52 -46.39 23.04 35.51
C ASP A 52 -45.71 24.31 34.98
N MET A 53 -46.50 25.34 34.64
CA MET A 53 -45.97 26.69 34.55
C MET A 53 -45.44 27.05 35.94
N VAL A 54 -44.16 26.77 36.21
CA VAL A 54 -43.50 27.29 37.39
C VAL A 54 -43.42 28.80 37.20
N TRP A 55 -44.29 29.51 37.90
CA TRP A 55 -44.36 30.96 37.94
C TRP A 55 -43.10 31.50 38.61
N HIS A 56 -42.02 31.59 37.84
CA HIS A 56 -40.80 32.20 38.33
C HIS A 56 -40.96 33.71 38.39
N VAL A 57 -40.69 34.22 39.60
CA VAL A 57 -40.53 35.61 40.03
C VAL A 57 -39.78 36.45 38.96
N PRO A 58 -40.08 37.77 38.82
CA PRO A 58 -39.37 38.69 37.91
C PRO A 58 -37.84 38.58 38.02
N PRO A 59 -37.09 38.97 36.97
CA PRO A 59 -35.68 38.61 36.81
C PRO A 59 -34.88 38.80 38.10
N ILE A 60 -34.14 37.75 38.49
CA ILE A 60 -33.24 37.75 39.64
C ILE A 60 -32.23 38.88 39.42
N GLY A 61 -32.39 40.00 40.13
CA GLY A 61 -31.49 41.15 40.03
C GLY A 61 -32.12 42.53 40.22
N LEU A 62 -33.45 42.67 40.15
CA LEU A 62 -34.09 43.99 40.38
C LEU A 62 -33.81 44.48 41.79
N SER A 63 -33.27 45.69 41.88
CA SER A 63 -33.09 46.41 43.14
C SER A 63 -34.45 46.56 43.84
N PRO A 64 -34.49 46.66 45.18
CA PRO A 64 -35.75 46.80 45.92
C PRO A 64 -36.58 48.01 45.42
N GLU A 65 -35.94 49.07 44.94
CA GLU A 65 -36.60 50.23 44.35
C GLU A 65 -37.25 49.92 42.99
N GLU A 66 -36.58 49.15 42.13
CA GLU A 66 -37.13 48.75 40.84
C GLU A 66 -38.29 47.77 40.99
N ARG A 67 -38.24 46.88 42.00
CA ARG A 67 -39.38 46.01 42.33
C ARG A 67 -40.59 46.82 42.76
N ALA A 68 -40.39 47.83 43.62
CA ALA A 68 -41.47 48.71 44.04
C ALA A 68 -42.06 49.51 42.86
N ARG A 69 -41.22 49.98 41.93
CA ARG A 69 -41.67 50.65 40.70
C ARG A 69 -42.41 49.70 39.76
N GLN A 70 -41.94 48.47 39.62
CA GLN A 70 -42.60 47.45 38.81
C GLN A 70 -43.97 47.10 39.39
N GLU A 71 -44.08 46.90 40.70
CA GLU A 71 -45.36 46.67 41.38
C GLU A 71 -46.32 47.85 41.20
N ALA A 72 -45.82 49.09 41.31
CA ALA A 72 -46.62 50.29 41.06
C ALA A 72 -47.15 50.35 39.62
N LEU A 73 -46.32 50.04 38.62
CA LEU A 73 -46.72 50.01 37.21
C LEU A 73 -47.72 48.88 36.92
N LEU A 74 -47.52 47.69 37.50
CA LEU A 74 -48.47 46.58 37.36
C LEU A 74 -49.83 46.91 37.97
N ASN A 75 -49.85 47.53 39.16
CA ASN A 75 -51.08 47.98 39.80
C ASN A 75 -51.78 49.07 38.97
N GLN A 76 -51.03 49.98 38.33
CA GLN A 76 -51.59 50.98 37.43
C GLN A 76 -52.19 50.35 36.16
N LEU A 77 -51.51 49.39 35.54
CA LEU A 77 -51.98 48.67 34.35
C LEU A 77 -53.23 47.83 34.64
N GLU A 78 -53.28 47.14 35.79
CA GLU A 78 -54.46 46.42 36.25
C GLU A 78 -55.67 47.35 36.46
N GLY A 79 -55.42 48.57 36.97
CA GLY A 79 -56.45 49.59 37.13
C GLY A 79 -57.02 50.14 35.81
N HIS A 80 -56.18 50.27 34.77
CA HIS A 80 -56.56 50.83 33.46
C HIS A 80 -57.13 49.79 32.50
N CYS A 81 -56.72 48.52 32.61
CA CYS A 81 -57.12 47.44 31.73
C CYS A 81 -57.83 46.33 32.53
N ARG A 82 -59.06 46.61 32.97
CA ARG A 82 -59.84 45.72 33.85
C ARG A 82 -60.11 44.32 33.27
N ASP A 83 -60.08 44.19 31.95
CA ASP A 83 -60.36 42.95 31.24
C ASP A 83 -59.17 41.97 31.26
N PHE A 84 -58.00 42.39 31.78
CA PHE A 84 -56.80 41.58 31.84
C PHE A 84 -56.35 41.34 33.28
N PRO A 85 -56.26 40.07 33.73
CA PRO A 85 -55.81 39.77 35.08
C PRO A 85 -54.33 40.13 35.25
N ARG A 86 -53.90 40.56 36.46
CA ARG A 86 -52.49 40.86 36.77
C ARG A 86 -51.47 39.82 36.28
N ARG A 87 -51.86 38.55 36.28
CA ARG A 87 -51.05 37.42 35.76
C ARG A 87 -50.67 37.60 34.29
N PHE A 88 -51.53 38.18 33.48
CA PHE A 88 -51.28 38.50 32.07
C PHE A 88 -50.11 39.48 31.92
N TRP A 89 -50.13 40.58 32.69
CA TRP A 89 -49.09 41.60 32.64
C TRP A 89 -47.75 41.07 33.16
N LEU A 90 -47.78 40.23 34.20
CA LEU A 90 -46.59 39.54 34.71
C LEU A 90 -45.98 38.59 33.68
N LEU A 91 -46.81 37.82 32.97
CA LEU A 91 -46.36 36.90 31.93
C LEU A 91 -45.72 37.67 30.76
N ARG A 92 -46.42 38.70 30.26
CA ARG A 92 -45.92 39.57 29.18
C ARG A 92 -44.62 40.26 29.55
N TRP A 93 -44.51 40.75 30.79
CA TRP A 93 -43.28 41.36 31.30
C TRP A 93 -42.13 40.34 31.34
N ASN A 94 -42.38 39.12 31.84
CA ASN A 94 -41.36 38.08 31.92
C ASN A 94 -40.83 37.72 30.52
N TYR A 95 -41.70 37.42 29.55
CA TYR A 95 -41.29 37.14 28.18
C TYR A 95 -40.57 38.32 27.52
N TRP A 96 -41.05 39.55 27.74
CA TRP A 96 -40.38 40.73 27.21
C TRP A 96 -38.98 40.90 27.80
N THR A 97 -38.81 40.76 29.12
CA THR A 97 -37.49 40.84 29.76
C THR A 97 -36.54 39.74 29.30
N ARG A 98 -37.04 38.51 29.05
CA ARG A 98 -36.24 37.40 28.51
C ARG A 98 -35.82 37.66 27.07
N ALA A 99 -36.74 38.14 26.23
CA ALA A 99 -36.43 38.50 24.85
C ALA A 99 -35.40 39.63 24.80
N VAL A 100 -35.55 40.67 25.64
CA VAL A 100 -34.58 41.77 25.74
C VAL A 100 -33.21 41.24 26.19
N ALA A 101 -33.14 40.46 27.27
CA ALA A 101 -31.89 39.88 27.76
C ALA A 101 -31.19 38.99 26.70
N ALA A 102 -31.94 38.16 26.00
CA ALA A 102 -31.40 37.31 24.93
C ALA A 102 -30.89 38.15 23.73
N THR A 103 -31.57 39.24 23.37
CA THR A 103 -31.09 40.15 22.31
C THR A 103 -29.85 40.94 22.73
N GLU A 104 -29.74 41.34 24.00
CA GLU A 104 -28.54 42.00 24.53
C GLU A 104 -27.35 41.05 24.56
N GLU A 105 -27.56 39.79 24.97
CA GLU A 105 -26.54 38.75 24.91
C GLU A 105 -26.08 38.48 23.48
N GLN A 106 -27.02 38.38 22.51
CA GLN A 106 -26.67 38.26 21.10
C GLN A 106 -25.81 39.44 20.62
N ARG A 107 -26.18 40.68 20.96
CA ARG A 107 -25.39 41.87 20.57
C ARG A 107 -24.01 41.87 21.19
N ALA A 108 -23.89 41.49 22.46
CA ALA A 108 -22.60 41.40 23.15
C ALA A 108 -21.69 40.36 22.47
N VAL A 109 -22.23 39.18 22.14
CA VAL A 109 -21.50 38.13 21.41
C VAL A 109 -21.15 38.58 19.98
N GLU A 110 -22.03 39.30 19.30
CA GLU A 110 -21.73 39.84 17.96
C GLU A 110 -20.62 40.90 17.96
N HIS A 111 -20.56 41.74 19.00
CA HIS A 111 -19.48 42.70 19.19
C HIS A 111 -18.14 41.99 19.48
N GLU A 112 -18.14 41.01 20.39
CA GLU A 112 -16.96 40.18 20.69
C GLU A 112 -16.44 39.46 19.43
N VAL A 113 -17.35 38.92 18.60
CA VAL A 113 -17.01 38.30 17.31
C VAL A 113 -16.40 39.31 16.33
N GLN A 114 -16.90 40.55 16.29
CA GLN A 114 -16.35 41.59 15.42
C GLN A 114 -14.93 41.99 15.84
N GLU A 115 -14.70 42.24 17.12
CA GLU A 115 -13.37 42.58 17.64
C GLU A 115 -12.35 41.47 17.36
N LEU A 116 -12.73 40.21 17.58
CA LEU A 116 -11.89 39.05 17.28
C LEU A 116 -11.60 38.91 15.78
N LEU A 117 -12.60 39.15 14.93
CA LEU A 117 -12.39 39.13 13.48
C LEU A 117 -11.43 40.23 13.02
N GLU A 118 -11.48 41.42 13.63
CA GLU A 118 -10.53 42.50 13.33
C GLU A 118 -9.12 42.18 13.79
N GLN A 119 -8.97 41.61 14.99
CA GLN A 119 -7.67 41.13 15.50
C GLN A 119 -7.09 40.04 14.59
N LEU A 120 -7.88 39.01 14.25
CA LEU A 120 -7.47 37.94 13.35
C LEU A 120 -7.10 38.47 11.96
N LYS A 121 -7.83 39.45 11.42
CA LYS A 121 -7.46 40.09 10.15
C LYS A 121 -6.11 40.80 10.24
N ALA A 122 -5.85 41.50 11.35
CA ALA A 122 -4.58 42.22 11.54
C ALA A 122 -3.39 41.25 11.72
N GLU A 123 -3.58 40.14 12.43
CA GLU A 123 -2.58 39.08 12.59
C GLU A 123 -2.31 38.36 11.26
N ASN A 124 -3.37 37.92 10.57
CA ASN A 124 -3.25 37.29 9.26
C ASN A 124 -2.56 38.22 8.25
N ALA A 125 -2.82 39.54 8.29
CA ALA A 125 -2.15 40.49 7.41
C ALA A 125 -0.63 40.59 7.68
N LYS A 126 -0.22 40.52 8.96
CA LYS A 126 1.22 40.48 9.33
C LYS A 126 1.87 39.18 8.85
N GLU A 127 1.20 38.05 9.04
CA GLU A 127 1.70 36.74 8.60
C GLU A 127 1.78 36.66 7.07
N GLN A 128 0.77 37.15 6.35
CA GLN A 128 0.80 37.24 4.90
C GLN A 128 1.97 38.11 4.40
N ALA A 129 2.26 39.23 5.05
CA ALA A 129 3.40 40.06 4.69
C ALA A 129 4.74 39.36 4.96
N ARG A 130 4.84 38.55 6.02
CA ARG A 130 6.01 37.72 6.32
C ARG A 130 6.20 36.62 5.27
N LEU A 131 5.14 35.89 4.95
CA LEU A 131 5.17 34.84 3.93
C LEU A 131 5.47 35.40 2.54
N ALA A 132 4.92 36.57 2.19
CA ALA A 132 5.22 37.21 0.91
C ALA A 132 6.72 37.49 0.73
N LYS A 133 7.39 37.98 1.77
CA LYS A 133 8.85 38.18 1.75
C LYS A 133 9.63 36.87 1.61
N GLN A 134 9.20 35.81 2.28
CA GLN A 134 9.84 34.49 2.17
C GLN A 134 9.67 33.88 0.77
N ILE A 135 8.46 34.01 0.19
CA ILE A 135 8.18 33.57 -1.18
C ILE A 135 9.05 34.34 -2.18
N GLU A 136 9.22 35.65 -2.02
CA GLU A 136 10.12 36.43 -2.88
C GLU A 136 11.57 35.94 -2.80
N LEU A 137 12.12 35.74 -1.60
CA LEU A 137 13.47 35.20 -1.40
C LEU A 137 13.66 33.81 -2.02
N LEU A 138 12.67 32.91 -1.85
CA LEU A 138 12.71 31.58 -2.44
C LEU A 138 12.61 31.62 -3.97
N ARG A 139 11.85 32.56 -4.55
CA ARG A 139 11.77 32.77 -6.00
C ARG A 139 13.07 33.32 -6.57
N GLU A 140 13.72 34.26 -5.87
CA GLU A 140 15.05 34.74 -6.23
C GLU A 140 16.05 33.58 -6.25
N ARG A 141 16.07 32.75 -5.19
CA ARG A 141 16.92 31.57 -5.12
C ARG A 141 16.61 30.54 -6.21
N GLU A 142 15.33 30.33 -6.54
CA GLU A 142 14.94 29.44 -7.64
C GLU A 142 15.45 30.00 -8.99
N ALA A 143 15.36 31.31 -9.22
CA ALA A 143 15.84 31.94 -10.43
C ALA A 143 17.37 31.84 -10.57
N GLU A 144 18.11 32.07 -9.48
CA GLU A 144 19.56 31.88 -9.41
C GLU A 144 19.95 30.44 -9.74
N LEU A 145 19.34 29.47 -9.05
CA LEU A 145 19.62 28.04 -9.25
C LEU A 145 19.27 27.57 -10.67
N ARG A 146 18.21 28.12 -11.29
CA ARG A 146 17.87 27.86 -12.70
C ARG A 146 18.96 28.38 -13.64
N ILE A 147 19.54 29.55 -13.37
CA ILE A 147 20.63 30.10 -14.17
C ILE A 147 21.88 29.23 -14.01
N GLU A 148 22.23 28.84 -12.78
CA GLU A 148 23.36 27.95 -12.50
C GLU A 148 23.18 26.59 -13.18
N LEU A 149 22.00 26.00 -13.10
CA LEU A 149 21.67 24.73 -13.76
C LEU A 149 21.85 24.83 -15.28
N LEU A 150 21.39 25.92 -15.91
CA LEU A 150 21.61 26.14 -17.34
C LEU A 150 23.11 26.27 -17.70
N GLN A 151 23.91 26.89 -16.82
CA GLN A 151 25.35 27.00 -17.03
C GLN A 151 26.04 25.63 -16.88
N GLU A 152 25.69 24.84 -15.86
CA GLU A 152 26.22 23.49 -15.67
C GLU A 152 25.78 22.54 -16.78
N ARG A 153 24.56 22.67 -17.30
CA ARG A 153 24.12 21.88 -18.45
C ARG A 153 24.93 22.18 -19.71
N ARG A 154 25.31 23.45 -19.93
CA ARG A 154 26.23 23.82 -21.02
C ARG A 154 27.62 23.22 -20.80
N ARG A 155 28.17 23.29 -19.59
CA ARG A 155 29.46 22.67 -19.25
C ARG A 155 29.44 21.16 -19.45
N PHE A 156 28.34 20.52 -19.07
CA PHE A 156 28.11 19.09 -19.31
C PHE A 156 28.03 18.77 -20.81
N ALA A 157 27.29 19.55 -21.60
CA ALA A 157 27.23 19.35 -23.06
C ALA A 157 28.60 19.54 -23.74
N GLU A 158 29.40 20.50 -23.27
CA GLU A 158 30.77 20.70 -23.73
C GLU A 158 31.69 19.52 -23.35
N SER A 159 31.59 19.01 -22.12
CA SER A 159 32.40 17.87 -21.66
C SER A 159 32.02 16.58 -22.38
N VAL A 160 30.73 16.36 -22.65
CA VAL A 160 30.24 15.27 -23.52
C VAL A 160 30.82 15.39 -24.93
N GLY A 161 30.81 16.60 -25.51
CA GLY A 161 31.39 16.86 -26.82
C GLY A 161 32.90 16.58 -26.88
N ARG A 162 33.64 16.93 -25.82
CA ARG A 162 35.08 16.60 -25.69
C ARG A 162 35.32 15.11 -25.52
N ALA A 163 34.44 14.42 -24.80
CA ALA A 163 34.50 12.98 -24.62
C ALA A 163 34.10 12.20 -25.88
N GLY A 164 33.55 12.86 -26.91
CA GLY A 164 33.11 12.22 -28.15
C GLY A 164 31.90 11.29 -27.97
N LEU A 165 31.18 11.41 -26.84
CA LEU A 165 30.09 10.52 -26.49
C LEU A 165 28.81 10.86 -27.25
N ARG A 166 28.14 9.82 -27.76
CA ARG A 166 26.81 9.92 -28.36
C ARG A 166 25.76 9.67 -27.29
N LEU A 167 25.39 10.71 -26.55
CA LEU A 167 24.24 10.62 -25.65
C LEU A 167 22.96 10.34 -26.46
N PRO A 168 22.00 9.56 -25.92
CA PRO A 168 20.69 9.36 -26.53
C PRO A 168 20.05 10.70 -26.89
N ASP A 169 19.55 10.78 -28.12
CA ASP A 169 19.04 12.00 -28.78
C ASP A 169 18.04 12.84 -27.96
N GLY A 170 17.39 12.25 -26.94
CA GLY A 170 16.44 12.93 -26.05
C GLY A 170 17.05 13.87 -25.01
N LEU A 171 18.30 13.68 -24.60
CA LEU A 171 18.92 14.50 -23.54
C LEU A 171 19.40 15.87 -24.04
N LEU A 172 19.85 15.96 -25.29
CA LEU A 172 20.43 17.19 -25.88
C LEU A 172 19.45 17.93 -26.80
N LYS A 173 18.56 17.23 -27.53
CA LYS A 173 17.66 17.89 -28.51
C LYS A 173 16.49 18.64 -27.88
N GLN A 174 16.08 18.31 -26.65
CA GLN A 174 14.96 18.97 -25.99
C GLN A 174 15.27 20.42 -25.54
N GLU A 175 16.55 20.79 -25.42
CA GLU A 175 16.97 22.12 -24.98
C GLU A 175 17.02 23.16 -26.10
N MET A 176 17.40 22.77 -27.32
CA MET A 176 17.39 23.72 -28.45
C MET A 176 15.97 24.03 -28.94
N ALA A 177 15.03 23.10 -28.74
CA ALA A 177 13.64 23.26 -29.18
C ALA A 177 12.76 24.05 -28.18
N SER A 178 13.19 24.23 -26.92
CA SER A 178 12.38 24.81 -25.84
C SER A 178 12.65 26.29 -25.53
N GLN A 179 13.38 27.02 -26.38
CA GLN A 179 13.41 28.49 -26.32
C GLN A 179 12.02 29.13 -26.59
N GLY A 180 11.04 28.37 -27.10
CA GLY A 180 9.64 28.77 -27.22
C GLY A 180 8.74 27.94 -26.30
N GLY A 181 8.48 28.47 -25.10
CA GLY A 181 7.35 28.16 -24.22
C GLY A 181 6.71 26.77 -24.27
N GLU A 182 7.19 25.86 -23.42
CA GLU A 182 6.37 25.01 -22.54
C GLU A 182 7.32 24.09 -21.76
N GLN A 183 7.33 24.20 -20.43
CA GLN A 183 8.10 23.36 -19.53
C GLN A 183 7.52 21.93 -19.55
N ARG A 184 7.89 21.12 -20.55
CA ARG A 184 7.85 19.66 -20.37
C ARG A 184 8.94 19.27 -19.36
N PRO A 185 8.70 18.29 -18.49
CA PRO A 185 9.74 17.77 -17.61
C PRO A 185 10.89 17.28 -18.50
N SER A 186 11.98 18.05 -18.52
CA SER A 186 13.26 17.65 -19.07
C SER A 186 13.61 16.30 -18.46
N ALA A 187 13.91 15.30 -19.28
CA ALA A 187 14.41 14.03 -18.78
C ALA A 187 15.59 14.32 -17.85
N ALA A 188 15.49 13.92 -16.58
CA ALA A 188 16.53 14.14 -15.59
C ALA A 188 17.82 13.47 -16.07
N VAL A 189 18.95 14.18 -15.97
CA VAL A 189 20.26 13.65 -16.34
C VAL A 189 20.71 12.73 -15.21
N GLU A 190 20.32 11.46 -15.28
CA GLU A 190 20.77 10.46 -14.31
C GLU A 190 22.22 10.03 -14.61
N PRO A 191 23.13 10.04 -13.62
CA PRO A 191 24.50 9.58 -13.80
C PRO A 191 24.59 8.13 -14.30
N ARG A 192 23.59 7.29 -13.98
CA ARG A 192 23.51 5.91 -14.49
C ARG A 192 23.33 5.86 -16.00
N LYS A 193 22.49 6.73 -16.56
CA LYS A 193 22.27 6.85 -18.01
C LYS A 193 23.49 7.38 -18.73
N VAL A 194 24.33 8.16 -18.05
CA VAL A 194 25.63 8.60 -18.56
C VAL A 194 26.62 7.43 -18.62
N ILE A 195 26.66 6.57 -17.60
CA ILE A 195 27.47 5.34 -17.57
C ILE A 195 26.99 4.34 -18.62
N GLU A 196 25.68 4.25 -18.84
CA GLU A 196 25.10 3.44 -19.90
C GLU A 196 25.44 4.02 -21.27
N ALA A 197 25.24 5.34 -21.48
CA ALA A 197 25.53 6.07 -22.72
C ALA A 197 27.02 6.27 -23.03
N LEU A 198 27.92 5.87 -22.12
CA LEU A 198 29.33 5.60 -22.40
C LEU A 198 29.50 4.37 -23.32
N GLU A 199 28.49 4.05 -24.14
CA GLU A 199 28.29 2.91 -25.05
C GLU A 199 29.46 2.71 -26.01
N GLU A 200 30.50 2.15 -25.44
CA GLU A 200 31.36 1.09 -25.95
C GLU A 200 31.61 0.13 -24.77
N ILE A 201 30.58 -0.16 -23.98
CA ILE A 201 30.62 -1.31 -23.08
C ILE A 201 30.31 -2.49 -24.00
N PRO A 202 31.31 -3.30 -24.39
CA PRO A 202 31.07 -4.41 -25.30
C PRO A 202 29.95 -5.28 -24.76
N ASP A 203 29.03 -5.69 -25.63
CA ASP A 203 27.96 -6.59 -25.24
C ASP A 203 28.59 -7.88 -24.69
N LEU A 204 27.87 -8.61 -23.85
CA LEU A 204 28.39 -9.86 -23.27
C LEU A 204 28.84 -10.84 -24.36
N ASP A 205 28.21 -10.79 -25.53
CA ASP A 205 28.56 -11.57 -26.72
C ASP A 205 29.83 -11.06 -27.42
N GLU A 206 30.09 -9.75 -27.40
CA GLU A 206 31.32 -9.15 -27.93
C GLU A 206 32.52 -9.48 -27.02
N ILE A 207 32.37 -9.34 -25.70
CA ILE A 207 33.39 -9.76 -24.71
C ILE A 207 33.67 -11.26 -24.86
N ALA A 208 32.62 -12.06 -25.06
CA ALA A 208 32.76 -13.49 -25.28
C ALA A 208 33.55 -13.77 -26.58
N GLY A 209 33.25 -13.07 -27.67
CA GLY A 209 33.97 -13.17 -28.94
C GLY A 209 35.45 -12.78 -28.84
N GLU A 210 35.77 -11.68 -28.15
CA GLU A 210 37.14 -11.20 -27.96
C GLU A 210 38.01 -12.19 -27.15
N HIS A 211 37.42 -12.85 -26.17
CA HIS A 211 38.12 -13.80 -25.31
C HIS A 211 38.00 -15.26 -25.77
N GLY A 212 37.41 -15.51 -26.95
CA GLY A 212 37.23 -16.87 -27.48
C GLY A 212 36.29 -17.74 -26.66
N VAL A 213 35.40 -17.13 -25.88
CA VAL A 213 34.40 -17.78 -25.05
C VAL A 213 33.08 -17.86 -25.85
N ARG A 214 32.37 -18.98 -25.78
CA ARG A 214 31.09 -19.13 -26.50
C ARG A 214 29.99 -18.27 -25.82
N PRO A 215 29.23 -17.46 -26.58
CA PRO A 215 28.17 -16.61 -26.05
C PRO A 215 27.03 -17.42 -25.41
N GLU A 216 26.13 -16.73 -24.71
CA GLU A 216 25.00 -17.36 -24.02
C GLU A 216 24.01 -17.92 -25.05
N GLU A 217 24.04 -19.23 -25.30
CA GLU A 217 23.15 -19.84 -26.28
C GLU A 217 21.70 -19.77 -25.84
N GLN A 218 20.84 -19.17 -26.67
CA GLN A 218 19.40 -19.30 -26.51
C GLN A 218 19.04 -20.77 -26.66
N LYS A 219 18.52 -21.37 -25.58
CA LYS A 219 18.14 -22.79 -25.55
C LYS A 219 17.07 -23.04 -26.63
N GLY A 220 17.44 -23.76 -27.68
CA GLY A 220 16.52 -24.10 -28.77
C GLY A 220 15.33 -24.96 -28.29
N PHE A 221 14.24 -24.95 -29.06
CA PHE A 221 13.02 -25.72 -28.76
C PHE A 221 13.27 -27.20 -28.47
N PHE A 222 14.17 -27.84 -29.22
CA PHE A 222 14.55 -29.25 -29.01
C PHE A 222 15.24 -29.50 -27.66
N ALA A 223 16.07 -28.56 -27.18
CA ALA A 223 16.71 -28.67 -25.87
C ALA A 223 15.68 -28.55 -24.75
N LEU A 224 14.67 -27.69 -24.92
CA LEU A 224 13.55 -27.55 -23.98
C LEU A 224 12.69 -28.81 -23.95
N LEU A 225 12.37 -29.38 -25.13
CA LEU A 225 11.62 -30.62 -25.26
C LEU A 225 12.39 -31.80 -24.63
N LEU A 226 13.67 -31.97 -24.96
CA LEU A 226 14.53 -33.00 -24.36
C LEU A 226 14.61 -32.84 -22.84
N ASN A 227 14.73 -31.61 -22.34
CA ASN A 227 14.76 -31.36 -20.92
C ASN A 227 13.43 -31.75 -20.24
N MET A 228 12.28 -31.45 -20.84
CA MET A 228 10.98 -31.88 -20.33
C MET A 228 10.88 -33.42 -20.26
N PHE A 229 11.28 -34.11 -21.34
CA PHE A 229 11.29 -35.57 -21.38
C PHE A 229 12.19 -36.16 -20.30
N MET A 230 13.42 -35.64 -20.16
CA MET A 230 14.37 -36.15 -19.18
C MET A 230 14.03 -35.76 -17.74
N GLN A 231 13.26 -34.69 -17.51
CA GLN A 231 12.85 -34.29 -16.15
C GLN A 231 11.63 -35.07 -15.63
N ILE A 232 10.72 -35.49 -16.51
CA ILE A 232 9.45 -36.10 -16.10
C ILE A 232 9.37 -37.57 -16.54
N LEU A 233 9.57 -37.86 -17.83
CA LEU A 233 9.35 -39.20 -18.36
C LEU A 233 10.45 -40.18 -17.95
N ALA A 234 11.72 -39.76 -17.99
CA ALA A 234 12.84 -40.62 -17.61
C ALA A 234 12.76 -41.10 -16.14
N PRO A 235 12.56 -40.22 -15.12
CA PRO A 235 12.38 -40.68 -13.75
C PRO A 235 11.07 -41.45 -13.53
N LEU A 236 10.04 -41.24 -14.36
CA LEU A 236 8.81 -42.04 -14.31
C LEU A 236 9.04 -43.48 -14.76
N VAL A 237 9.73 -43.67 -15.89
CA VAL A 237 10.01 -45.01 -16.44
C VAL A 237 11.02 -45.74 -15.57
N ALA A 238 12.15 -45.10 -15.23
CA ALA A 238 13.16 -45.68 -14.36
C ALA A 238 12.60 -45.90 -12.94
N GLY A 239 11.83 -44.95 -12.41
CA GLY A 239 11.18 -45.07 -11.10
C GLY A 239 10.16 -46.23 -11.05
N LEU A 240 9.38 -46.43 -12.10
CA LEU A 240 8.46 -47.58 -12.18
C LEU A 240 9.21 -48.91 -12.22
N LEU A 241 10.30 -49.00 -12.98
CA LEU A 241 11.13 -50.20 -13.04
C LEU A 241 11.85 -50.47 -11.70
N LEU A 242 12.42 -49.45 -11.08
CA LEU A 242 13.03 -49.53 -9.75
C LEU A 242 11.99 -49.97 -8.70
N ALA A 243 10.79 -49.41 -8.73
CA ALA A 243 9.72 -49.76 -7.80
C ALA A 243 9.25 -51.21 -7.98
N LEU A 244 9.17 -51.70 -9.21
CA LEU A 244 8.89 -53.11 -9.50
C LEU A 244 10.01 -54.00 -8.95
N CYS A 245 11.27 -53.65 -9.19
CA CYS A 245 12.42 -54.41 -8.70
C CYS A 245 12.50 -54.42 -7.17
N LEU A 246 12.29 -53.28 -6.53
CA LEU A 246 12.37 -53.15 -5.08
C LEU A 246 11.14 -53.76 -4.39
N GLY A 247 9.95 -53.58 -4.97
CA GLY A 247 8.72 -54.19 -4.47
C GLY A 247 8.73 -55.71 -4.56
N THR A 248 9.34 -56.28 -5.60
CA THR A 248 9.53 -57.74 -5.75
C THR A 248 10.60 -58.26 -4.81
N LEU A 249 11.70 -57.53 -4.63
CA LEU A 249 12.77 -57.89 -3.69
C LEU A 249 12.30 -57.89 -2.23
N VAL A 250 11.49 -56.89 -1.83
CA VAL A 250 10.91 -56.79 -0.47
C VAL A 250 9.70 -57.75 -0.31
N GLY A 251 9.20 -58.34 -1.39
CA GLY A 251 8.04 -59.24 -1.37
C GLY A 251 6.68 -58.52 -1.23
N LEU A 252 6.64 -57.21 -1.47
CA LEU A 252 5.41 -56.40 -1.49
C LEU A 252 4.62 -56.56 -2.80
N LEU A 253 5.33 -56.88 -3.89
CA LEU A 253 4.75 -57.14 -5.20
C LEU A 253 5.11 -58.56 -5.63
N ASP A 254 4.09 -59.33 -5.99
CA ASP A 254 4.25 -60.65 -6.59
C ASP A 254 3.76 -60.61 -8.04
N LEU A 255 4.34 -61.43 -8.90
CA LEU A 255 4.02 -61.49 -10.34
C LEU A 255 2.51 -61.77 -10.56
N ASP A 256 1.92 -62.59 -9.69
CA ASP A 256 0.48 -62.90 -9.72
C ASP A 256 -0.41 -61.71 -9.33
N THR A 257 0.11 -60.79 -8.52
CA THR A 257 -0.60 -59.57 -8.14
C THR A 257 -0.52 -58.51 -9.24
N LEU A 258 0.60 -58.46 -9.96
CA LEU A 258 0.80 -57.56 -11.11
C LEU A 258 -0.08 -57.92 -12.32
N LEU A 259 -0.37 -59.20 -12.51
CA LEU A 259 -1.20 -59.68 -13.63
C LEU A 259 -2.71 -59.58 -13.36
N ARG A 260 -3.12 -59.31 -12.12
CA ARG A 260 -4.54 -59.09 -11.76
C ARG A 260 -4.84 -57.59 -11.71
N ALA A 261 -6.01 -57.19 -12.23
CA ALA A 261 -6.44 -55.79 -12.24
C ALA A 261 -6.50 -55.16 -10.83
N ASP A 262 -6.69 -55.97 -9.79
CA ASP A 262 -6.72 -55.55 -8.38
C ASP A 262 -5.36 -55.03 -7.86
N GLY A 263 -4.26 -55.30 -8.58
CA GLY A 263 -2.92 -54.83 -8.25
C GLY A 263 -2.59 -53.41 -8.70
N LEU A 264 -3.41 -52.81 -9.58
CA LEU A 264 -3.20 -51.47 -10.14
C LEU A 264 -2.95 -50.36 -9.09
N PRO A 265 -3.71 -50.24 -7.98
CA PRO A 265 -3.43 -49.20 -6.99
C PRO A 265 -2.09 -49.41 -6.26
N ARG A 266 -1.69 -50.67 -6.01
CA ARG A 266 -0.40 -50.99 -5.39
C ARG A 266 0.76 -50.69 -6.33
N LEU A 267 0.58 -50.98 -7.61
CA LEU A 267 1.53 -50.62 -8.67
C LEU A 267 1.66 -49.10 -8.80
N GLY A 268 0.54 -48.36 -8.74
CA GLY A 268 0.54 -46.90 -8.78
C GLY A 268 1.31 -46.27 -7.60
N VAL A 269 1.09 -46.76 -6.38
CA VAL A 269 1.84 -46.30 -5.19
C VAL A 269 3.32 -46.65 -5.29
N ALA A 270 3.65 -47.87 -5.73
CA ALA A 270 5.03 -48.29 -5.94
C ALA A 270 5.72 -47.40 -6.99
N ALA A 271 5.08 -47.18 -8.15
CA ALA A 271 5.61 -46.32 -9.21
C ALA A 271 5.81 -44.87 -8.75
N ALA A 272 4.89 -44.32 -7.96
CA ALA A 272 5.05 -42.98 -7.38
C ALA A 272 6.24 -42.91 -6.42
N LEU A 273 6.44 -43.93 -5.58
CA LEU A 273 7.56 -44.01 -4.66
C LEU A 273 8.90 -44.19 -5.40
N GLY A 274 8.94 -45.04 -6.42
CA GLY A 274 10.12 -45.19 -7.27
C GLY A 274 10.45 -43.94 -8.06
N PHE A 275 9.44 -43.23 -8.60
CA PHE A 275 9.64 -41.92 -9.23
C PHE A 275 10.31 -40.92 -8.26
N VAL A 276 9.82 -40.83 -7.02
CA VAL A 276 10.40 -39.93 -6.01
C VAL A 276 11.85 -40.29 -5.71
N ILE A 277 12.16 -41.58 -5.55
CA ILE A 277 13.53 -42.05 -5.28
C ILE A 277 14.46 -41.69 -6.44
N VAL A 278 14.11 -42.08 -7.67
CA VAL A 278 14.95 -41.82 -8.84
C VAL A 278 15.09 -40.32 -9.10
N TYR A 279 14.02 -39.55 -8.98
CA TYR A 279 14.07 -38.10 -9.12
C TYR A 279 15.01 -37.46 -8.10
N LEU A 280 14.87 -37.83 -6.82
CA LEU A 280 15.70 -37.29 -5.74
C LEU A 280 17.17 -37.70 -5.90
N MET A 281 17.43 -38.93 -6.34
CA MET A 281 18.77 -39.37 -6.74
C MET A 281 19.35 -38.53 -7.87
N GLY A 282 18.55 -38.25 -8.91
CA GLY A 282 18.95 -37.36 -10.00
C GLY A 282 19.30 -35.95 -9.52
N GLU A 283 18.53 -35.38 -8.60
CA GLU A 283 18.82 -34.07 -7.99
C GLU A 283 20.10 -34.11 -7.13
N ILE A 284 20.33 -35.18 -6.37
CA ILE A 284 21.58 -35.37 -5.62
C ILE A 284 22.77 -35.37 -6.59
N TYR A 285 22.72 -36.17 -7.66
CA TYR A 285 23.79 -36.23 -8.66
C TYR A 285 24.04 -34.88 -9.33
N HIS A 286 22.97 -34.17 -9.72
CA HIS A 286 23.07 -32.82 -10.27
C HIS A 286 23.78 -31.87 -9.30
N ALA A 287 23.37 -31.85 -8.03
CA ALA A 287 23.95 -30.98 -7.01
C ALA A 287 25.41 -31.35 -6.68
N VAL A 288 25.70 -32.65 -6.56
CA VAL A 288 27.06 -33.15 -6.27
C VAL A 288 28.03 -32.82 -7.39
N VAL A 289 27.63 -33.05 -8.64
CA VAL A 289 28.47 -32.73 -9.81
C VAL A 289 28.60 -31.22 -9.98
N GLY A 290 27.55 -30.46 -9.67
CA GLY A 290 27.60 -29.00 -9.60
C GLY A 290 28.56 -28.50 -8.52
N MET A 291 28.61 -29.13 -7.34
CA MET A 291 29.58 -28.79 -6.30
C MET A 291 31.01 -29.20 -6.70
N LEU A 292 31.16 -30.36 -7.33
CA LEU A 292 32.46 -30.87 -7.78
C LEU A 292 33.06 -29.99 -8.86
N SER A 293 32.30 -29.63 -9.89
CA SER A 293 32.74 -28.70 -10.94
C SER A 293 33.23 -27.39 -10.34
N ARG A 294 32.46 -26.78 -9.43
CA ARG A 294 32.90 -25.56 -8.70
C ARG A 294 34.18 -25.74 -7.90
N SER A 295 34.40 -26.94 -7.37
CA SER A 295 35.56 -27.24 -6.52
C SER A 295 36.83 -27.58 -7.32
N LEU A 296 36.67 -28.06 -8.56
CA LEU A 296 37.76 -28.48 -9.45
C LEU A 296 38.33 -27.34 -10.30
N GLU A 297 37.69 -26.17 -10.31
CA GLU A 297 38.24 -25.01 -11.02
C GLU A 297 39.61 -24.64 -10.48
N ALA A 298 40.64 -24.98 -11.26
CA ALA A 298 42.02 -24.62 -11.03
C ALA A 298 42.22 -23.15 -11.37
N TYR A 299 42.81 -22.44 -10.41
CA TYR A 299 43.07 -21.03 -10.43
C TYR A 299 44.01 -20.62 -11.57
N ASP A 300 43.61 -19.66 -12.40
CA ASP A 300 44.56 -18.80 -13.09
C ASP A 300 45.02 -17.69 -12.13
N SER A 301 46.34 -17.55 -12.00
CA SER A 301 47.00 -16.79 -10.94
C SER A 301 46.72 -15.28 -10.90
N ALA A 302 45.98 -14.76 -11.89
CA ALA A 302 45.73 -13.35 -12.10
C ALA A 302 44.49 -12.79 -11.37
N VAL A 303 43.49 -13.60 -11.00
CA VAL A 303 42.21 -13.09 -10.48
C VAL A 303 41.97 -13.54 -9.03
N ARG A 304 42.19 -12.67 -8.04
CA ARG A 304 42.02 -12.95 -6.59
C ARG A 304 40.56 -13.11 -6.19
N VAL A 305 39.98 -14.29 -6.40
CA VAL A 305 38.72 -14.69 -5.77
C VAL A 305 39.02 -15.47 -4.48
N PRO A 306 38.37 -15.14 -3.33
CA PRO A 306 38.65 -15.79 -2.05
C PRO A 306 38.25 -17.27 -2.05
N ARG A 307 39.17 -18.13 -1.60
CA ARG A 307 38.97 -19.58 -1.47
C ARG A 307 38.03 -19.93 -0.31
N LEU A 308 37.12 -20.87 -0.56
CA LEU A 308 36.47 -21.67 0.49
C LEU A 308 37.06 -23.08 0.46
N HIS A 309 38.24 -23.29 1.05
CA HIS A 309 38.94 -24.60 1.11
C HIS A 309 38.07 -25.76 1.67
N LYS A 310 36.98 -25.45 2.36
CA LYS A 310 36.04 -26.44 2.91
C LYS A 310 35.09 -27.02 1.85
N GLN A 311 34.96 -26.40 0.67
CA GLN A 311 34.03 -26.85 -0.37
C GLN A 311 34.54 -28.07 -1.14
N THR A 312 35.85 -28.24 -1.30
CA THR A 312 36.44 -29.39 -2.03
C THR A 312 36.26 -30.70 -1.26
N THR A 313 36.50 -30.71 0.05
CA THR A 313 36.31 -31.90 0.89
C THR A 313 34.84 -32.32 0.95
N ILE A 314 33.93 -31.35 1.04
CA ILE A 314 32.48 -31.60 1.00
C ILE A 314 32.08 -32.15 -0.38
N ALA A 315 32.56 -31.56 -1.48
CA ALA A 315 32.25 -32.04 -2.82
C ALA A 315 32.73 -33.48 -3.07
N VAL A 316 33.94 -33.83 -2.62
CA VAL A 316 34.47 -35.20 -2.71
C VAL A 316 33.65 -36.17 -1.85
N LEU A 317 33.28 -35.80 -0.62
CA LEU A 317 32.45 -36.64 0.25
C LEU A 317 31.07 -36.88 -0.37
N CYS A 318 30.47 -35.83 -0.93
CA CYS A 318 29.20 -35.89 -1.66
C CYS A 318 29.31 -36.77 -2.92
N LEU A 319 30.43 -36.72 -3.66
CA LEU A 319 30.70 -37.59 -4.81
C LEU A 319 30.76 -39.06 -4.41
N VAL A 320 31.50 -39.39 -3.35
CA VAL A 320 31.57 -40.75 -2.83
C VAL A 320 30.18 -41.23 -2.40
N GLY A 321 29.42 -40.39 -1.69
CA GLY A 321 28.04 -40.69 -1.31
C GLY A 321 27.12 -40.95 -2.51
N ALA A 322 27.19 -40.11 -3.55
CA ALA A 322 26.42 -40.29 -4.77
C ALA A 322 26.76 -41.62 -5.48
N LEU A 323 28.06 -41.93 -5.62
CA LEU A 323 28.53 -43.20 -6.22
C LEU A 323 28.03 -44.43 -5.45
N VAL A 324 28.07 -44.40 -4.12
CA VAL A 324 27.54 -45.49 -3.28
C VAL A 324 26.04 -45.66 -3.48
N LEU A 325 25.29 -44.56 -3.51
CA LEU A 325 23.84 -44.62 -3.75
C LEU A 325 23.51 -45.12 -5.15
N GLY A 326 24.25 -44.72 -6.18
CA GLY A 326 24.05 -45.21 -7.55
C GLY A 326 24.38 -46.69 -7.69
N LEU A 327 25.44 -47.16 -7.02
CA LEU A 327 25.75 -48.59 -6.97
C LEU A 327 24.64 -49.37 -6.25
N ALA A 328 24.11 -48.83 -5.15
CA ALA A 328 22.99 -49.44 -4.44
C ALA A 328 21.72 -49.52 -5.32
N GLU A 329 21.41 -48.48 -6.07
CA GLU A 329 20.28 -48.45 -7.01
C GLU A 329 20.43 -49.53 -8.10
N VAL A 330 21.58 -49.57 -8.80
CA VAL A 330 21.86 -50.57 -9.83
C VAL A 330 21.82 -51.99 -9.24
N THR A 331 22.31 -52.20 -8.01
CA THR A 331 22.20 -53.50 -7.34
C THR A 331 20.76 -53.89 -7.03
N ALA A 332 19.93 -52.94 -6.59
CA ALA A 332 18.52 -53.18 -6.29
C ALA A 332 17.74 -53.55 -7.55
N GLU A 333 17.98 -52.84 -8.66
CA GLU A 333 17.40 -53.17 -9.96
C GLU A 333 17.85 -54.53 -10.46
N GLY A 334 19.16 -54.80 -10.45
CA GLY A 334 19.71 -56.08 -10.90
C GLY A 334 19.21 -57.27 -10.08
N MET A 335 19.16 -57.15 -8.75
CA MET A 335 18.64 -58.20 -7.89
C MET A 335 17.12 -58.38 -8.02
N GLY A 336 16.36 -57.28 -8.15
CA GLY A 336 14.91 -57.34 -8.35
C GLY A 336 14.54 -57.99 -9.68
N LEU A 337 15.23 -57.66 -10.77
CA LEU A 337 15.05 -58.31 -12.08
C LEU A 337 15.38 -59.80 -12.04
N ARG A 338 16.45 -60.18 -11.34
CA ARG A 338 16.78 -61.59 -11.15
C ARG A 338 15.67 -62.32 -10.39
N MET A 339 15.13 -61.71 -9.34
CA MET A 339 14.04 -62.28 -8.55
C MET A 339 12.76 -62.44 -9.38
N LEU A 340 12.41 -61.42 -10.19
CA LEU A 340 11.30 -61.47 -11.13
C LEU A 340 11.47 -62.60 -12.16
N HIS A 341 12.65 -62.73 -12.75
CA HIS A 341 12.93 -63.80 -13.70
C HIS A 341 12.84 -65.18 -13.03
N HIS A 342 13.36 -65.33 -11.82
CA HIS A 342 13.25 -66.56 -11.03
C HIS A 342 11.78 -66.92 -10.74
N GLN A 343 10.96 -65.95 -10.34
CA GLN A 343 9.52 -66.16 -10.13
C GLN A 343 8.79 -66.56 -11.41
N GLN A 344 9.18 -66.00 -12.57
CA GLN A 344 8.63 -66.38 -13.86
C GLN A 344 8.98 -67.83 -14.22
N ILE A 345 10.24 -68.23 -14.05
CA ILE A 345 10.68 -69.62 -14.28
C ILE A 345 9.87 -70.58 -13.39
N LEU A 346 9.78 -70.29 -12.09
CA LEU A 346 9.00 -71.10 -11.13
C LEU A 346 7.52 -71.21 -11.50
N ARG A 347 6.95 -70.19 -12.14
CA ARG A 347 5.56 -70.21 -12.61
C ARG A 347 5.40 -71.07 -13.86
N GLU A 348 6.31 -70.94 -14.82
CA GLU A 348 6.30 -71.73 -16.06
C GLU A 348 6.46 -73.23 -15.75
N GLU A 349 7.32 -73.59 -14.79
CA GLU A 349 7.47 -74.96 -14.29
C GLU A 349 6.17 -75.51 -13.69
N ARG A 350 5.46 -74.71 -12.87
CA ARG A 350 4.17 -75.11 -12.27
C ARG A 350 3.06 -75.30 -13.31
N VAL A 351 3.09 -74.57 -14.42
CA VAL A 351 2.04 -74.60 -15.45
C VAL A 351 2.29 -75.70 -16.48
N GLN A 352 3.55 -76.01 -16.81
CA GLN A 352 3.87 -76.98 -17.87
C GLN A 352 4.22 -78.39 -17.38
N ASP A 353 4.32 -78.62 -16.06
CA ASP A 353 4.66 -79.92 -15.42
C ASP A 353 5.90 -80.60 -16.06
N ARG A 354 6.78 -79.78 -16.65
CA ARG A 354 8.06 -80.19 -17.23
C ARG A 354 9.15 -79.71 -16.28
N ARG A 355 9.85 -80.66 -15.65
CA ARG A 355 11.15 -80.40 -15.04
C ARG A 355 12.15 -80.14 -16.16
N SER A 356 12.34 -78.88 -16.53
CA SER A 356 13.43 -78.45 -17.40
C SER A 356 14.74 -78.50 -16.62
N ASP A 357 15.79 -79.08 -17.23
CA ASP A 357 17.15 -79.09 -16.69
C ASP A 357 17.67 -77.66 -16.44
N GLN A 358 18.52 -77.55 -15.43
CA GLN A 358 18.79 -76.41 -14.53
C GLN A 358 19.41 -75.10 -15.11
N ASP A 359 19.44 -74.84 -16.41
CA ASP A 359 20.27 -73.73 -16.97
C ASP A 359 19.48 -72.56 -17.58
N HIS A 360 18.45 -72.03 -16.90
CA HIS A 360 17.66 -70.89 -17.42
C HIS A 360 17.93 -69.54 -16.73
N GLU A 361 18.68 -69.49 -15.63
CA GLU A 361 19.04 -68.21 -15.01
C GLU A 361 20.25 -67.56 -15.70
N MET A 362 20.09 -66.32 -16.17
CA MET A 362 21.24 -65.52 -16.62
C MET A 362 22.23 -65.25 -15.47
N PRO A 363 23.53 -65.15 -15.74
CA PRO A 363 24.52 -64.80 -14.71
C PRO A 363 24.30 -63.38 -14.15
N LEU A 364 24.56 -63.19 -12.85
CA LEU A 364 24.32 -61.94 -12.11
C LEU A 364 24.83 -60.65 -12.80
N PRO A 365 26.03 -60.62 -13.43
CA PRO A 365 26.52 -59.43 -14.11
C PRO A 365 25.59 -58.92 -15.22
N ILE A 366 24.83 -59.80 -15.87
CA ILE A 366 23.88 -59.40 -16.93
C ILE A 366 22.73 -58.59 -16.33
N TYR A 367 22.17 -59.00 -15.19
CA TYR A 367 21.13 -58.20 -14.53
C TYR A 367 21.64 -56.87 -14.00
N MET A 368 22.89 -56.84 -13.51
CA MET A 368 23.54 -55.59 -13.10
C MET A 368 23.73 -54.63 -14.28
N LEU A 369 24.08 -55.13 -15.46
CA LEU A 369 24.16 -54.34 -16.68
C LEU A 369 22.79 -53.82 -17.12
N ILE A 370 21.74 -54.64 -16.99
CA ILE A 370 20.37 -54.21 -17.29
C ILE A 370 19.93 -53.12 -16.31
N GLY A 371 20.20 -53.25 -15.00
CA GLY A 371 19.96 -52.19 -14.02
C GLY A 371 20.69 -50.90 -14.39
N LEU A 372 21.98 -50.98 -14.70
CA LEU A 372 22.75 -49.81 -15.17
C LEU A 372 22.16 -49.18 -16.44
N LEU A 373 21.56 -49.98 -17.33
CA LEU A 373 20.92 -49.48 -18.55
C LEU A 373 19.57 -48.79 -18.28
N ILE A 374 18.90 -49.13 -17.18
CA ILE A 374 17.63 -48.54 -16.75
C ILE A 374 17.87 -47.17 -16.08
N SER A 375 18.70 -47.13 -15.03
CA SER A 375 18.91 -45.93 -14.21
C SER A 375 20.08 -45.07 -14.69
N GLY A 376 21.11 -45.68 -15.28
CA GLY A 376 22.37 -45.02 -15.67
C GLY A 376 22.20 -43.86 -16.66
N PRO A 377 21.42 -43.97 -17.75
CA PRO A 377 21.23 -42.86 -18.69
C PRO A 377 20.63 -41.60 -18.04
N TYR A 378 19.71 -41.77 -17.09
CA TYR A 378 19.09 -40.65 -16.37
C TYR A 378 20.09 -39.98 -15.41
N LEU A 379 20.83 -40.78 -14.63
CA LEU A 379 21.87 -40.26 -13.72
C LEU A 379 22.99 -39.56 -14.49
N LEU A 380 23.41 -40.11 -15.64
CA LEU A 380 24.39 -39.49 -16.52
C LEU A 380 23.89 -38.16 -17.10
N TYR A 381 22.62 -38.10 -17.52
CA TYR A 381 22.00 -36.86 -17.98
C TYR A 381 21.95 -35.80 -16.87
N LYS A 382 21.53 -36.16 -15.65
CA LYS A 382 21.49 -35.21 -14.52
C LYS A 382 22.87 -34.71 -14.13
N SER A 383 23.87 -35.58 -14.17
CA SER A 383 25.27 -35.25 -13.91
C SER A 383 25.82 -34.26 -14.94
N THR A 384 25.65 -34.55 -16.24
CA THR A 384 26.09 -33.67 -17.33
C THR A 384 25.34 -32.34 -17.34
N LYS A 385 24.06 -32.34 -17.00
CA LYS A 385 23.27 -31.12 -16.80
C LYS A 385 23.79 -30.28 -15.62
N GLY A 386 24.10 -30.91 -14.49
CA GLY A 386 24.66 -30.21 -13.33
C GLY A 386 26.01 -29.56 -13.62
N TRP A 387 26.86 -30.24 -14.38
CA TRP A 387 28.13 -29.70 -14.86
C TRP A 387 27.93 -28.49 -15.79
N SER A 388 27.11 -28.65 -16.84
CA SER A 388 26.90 -27.61 -17.84
C SER A 388 26.24 -26.34 -17.29
N GLU A 389 25.25 -26.46 -16.39
CA GLU A 389 24.60 -25.29 -15.78
C GLU A 389 25.56 -24.49 -14.89
N VAL A 390 26.45 -25.17 -14.18
CA VAL A 390 27.49 -24.50 -13.39
C VAL A 390 28.49 -23.80 -14.30
N GLU A 391 28.96 -24.46 -15.36
CA GLU A 391 29.86 -23.86 -16.34
C GLU A 391 29.23 -22.61 -16.99
N GLU A 392 27.95 -22.68 -17.38
CA GLU A 392 27.20 -21.53 -17.90
C GLU A 392 27.12 -20.39 -16.89
N GLN A 393 26.77 -20.67 -15.63
CA GLN A 393 26.67 -19.65 -14.58
C GLN A 393 28.02 -18.97 -14.31
N MET A 394 29.10 -19.75 -14.28
CA MET A 394 30.44 -19.27 -14.02
C MET A 394 30.95 -18.43 -15.19
N ARG A 395 30.71 -18.88 -16.42
CA ARG A 395 30.98 -18.11 -17.64
C ARG A 395 30.25 -16.76 -17.63
N ARG A 396 28.95 -16.74 -17.29
CA ARG A 396 28.18 -15.48 -17.17
C ARG A 396 28.71 -14.58 -16.07
N ALA A 397 29.06 -15.14 -14.92
CA ALA A 397 29.64 -14.39 -13.81
C ALA A 397 30.99 -13.78 -14.20
N TRP A 398 31.82 -14.53 -14.91
CA TRP A 398 33.10 -14.08 -15.44
C TRP A 398 32.93 -12.98 -16.50
N LEU A 399 32.04 -13.15 -17.49
CA LEU A 399 31.75 -12.13 -18.50
C LEU A 399 31.25 -10.83 -17.85
N ARG A 400 30.34 -10.92 -16.87
CA ARG A 400 29.88 -9.74 -16.10
C ARG A 400 31.01 -9.12 -15.28
N HIS A 401 31.91 -9.91 -14.74
CA HIS A 401 33.09 -9.40 -14.03
C HIS A 401 34.01 -8.65 -15.00
N GLN A 402 34.27 -9.19 -16.19
CA GLN A 402 35.08 -8.51 -17.21
C GLN A 402 34.40 -7.21 -17.67
N GLN A 403 33.09 -7.24 -17.91
CA GLN A 403 32.31 -6.06 -18.23
C GLN A 403 32.45 -4.99 -17.13
N ARG A 404 32.39 -5.37 -15.85
CA ARG A 404 32.66 -4.47 -14.72
C ARG A 404 34.08 -3.96 -14.69
N ALA A 405 35.08 -4.80 -14.94
CA ALA A 405 36.48 -4.38 -14.98
C ALA A 405 36.75 -3.37 -16.10
N VAL A 406 36.12 -3.56 -17.28
CA VAL A 406 36.18 -2.60 -18.39
C VAL A 406 35.48 -1.28 -18.01
N MET A 407 34.30 -1.35 -17.38
CA MET A 407 33.62 -0.15 -16.86
C MET A 407 34.46 0.58 -15.80
N GLU A 408 35.09 -0.13 -14.88
CA GLU A 408 35.97 0.45 -13.85
C GLU A 408 37.27 1.02 -14.43
N ALA A 409 37.79 0.45 -15.51
CA ALA A 409 38.95 1.00 -16.22
C ALA A 409 38.57 2.30 -16.94
N ARG A 410 37.41 2.33 -17.61
CA ARG A 410 36.90 3.54 -18.28
C ARG A 410 36.50 4.63 -17.29
N SER A 411 35.92 4.29 -16.14
CA SER A 411 35.57 5.27 -15.11
C SER A 411 36.78 5.90 -14.41
N LYS A 412 37.99 5.35 -14.62
CA LYS A 412 39.26 5.96 -14.19
C LYS A 412 39.82 6.96 -15.20
N ASP A 413 39.24 7.05 -16.39
CA ASP A 413 39.61 8.08 -17.36
C ASP A 413 39.25 9.46 -16.79
N PRO A 414 40.20 10.41 -16.70
CA PRO A 414 39.93 11.75 -16.17
C PRO A 414 38.77 12.46 -16.89
N VAL A 415 38.58 12.23 -18.19
CA VAL A 415 37.48 12.83 -18.96
C VAL A 415 36.13 12.30 -18.52
N VAL A 416 36.05 11.00 -18.24
CA VAL A 416 34.83 10.34 -17.75
C VAL A 416 34.53 10.75 -16.31
N GLN A 417 35.56 10.90 -15.47
CA GLN A 417 35.39 11.40 -14.10
C GLN A 417 34.84 12.82 -14.06
N GLU A 418 35.36 13.71 -14.90
CA GLU A 418 34.86 15.08 -15.03
C GLU A 418 33.39 15.08 -15.48
N LEU A 419 33.05 14.24 -16.46
CA LEU A 419 31.69 14.12 -16.98
C LEU A 419 30.72 13.56 -15.91
N LEU A 420 31.13 12.56 -15.14
CA LEU A 420 30.35 12.03 -14.02
C LEU A 420 30.17 13.08 -12.91
N GLN A 421 31.20 13.86 -12.60
CA GLN A 421 31.11 14.95 -11.62
C GLN A 421 30.06 15.99 -12.04
N HIS A 422 30.05 16.40 -13.31
CA HIS A 422 29.02 17.29 -13.85
C HIS A 422 27.63 16.64 -13.84
N ALA A 423 27.50 15.36 -14.15
CA ALA A 423 26.24 14.65 -14.07
C ALA A 423 25.68 14.61 -12.63
N TYR A 424 26.51 14.32 -11.64
CA TYR A 424 26.10 14.35 -10.22
C TYR A 424 25.74 15.77 -9.75
N ALA A 425 26.47 16.78 -10.19
CA ALA A 425 26.15 18.18 -9.88
C ALA A 425 24.78 18.57 -10.46
N LEU A 426 24.49 18.17 -11.70
CA LEU A 426 23.19 18.41 -12.35
C LEU A 426 22.05 17.70 -11.63
N GLU A 427 22.20 16.42 -11.30
CA GLU A 427 21.19 15.67 -10.54
C GLU A 427 20.92 16.32 -9.18
N GLY A 428 21.98 16.73 -8.47
CA GLY A 428 21.89 17.45 -7.21
C GLY A 428 21.13 18.78 -7.34
N MET A 429 21.48 19.60 -8.33
CA MET A 429 20.80 20.87 -8.61
C MET A 429 19.33 20.66 -8.98
N GLU A 430 19.01 19.70 -9.85
CA GLU A 430 17.64 19.37 -10.23
C GLU A 430 16.79 18.95 -9.03
N LYS A 431 17.36 18.13 -8.14
CA LYS A 431 16.69 17.73 -6.90
C LYS A 431 16.43 18.92 -5.98
N THR A 432 17.43 19.77 -5.76
CA THR A 432 17.24 20.98 -4.93
C THR A 432 16.22 21.94 -5.53
N LEU A 433 16.15 22.04 -6.86
CA LEU A 433 15.14 22.84 -7.56
C LEU A 433 13.74 22.28 -7.31
N GLN A 434 13.58 20.95 -7.39
CA GLN A 434 12.31 20.30 -7.11
C GLN A 434 11.87 20.50 -5.66
N GLU A 435 12.79 20.38 -4.70
CA GLU A 435 12.56 20.65 -3.27
C GLU A 435 12.12 22.12 -3.06
N LEU A 436 12.80 23.09 -3.67
CA LEU A 436 12.44 24.51 -3.60
C LEU A 436 11.06 24.80 -4.20
N ARG A 437 10.70 24.14 -5.31
CA ARG A 437 9.37 24.29 -5.92
C ARG A 437 8.26 23.74 -5.02
N THR A 438 8.50 22.61 -4.37
CA THR A 438 7.54 22.07 -3.40
C THR A 438 7.37 23.01 -2.21
N GLU A 439 8.47 23.56 -1.68
CA GLU A 439 8.41 24.52 -0.58
C GLU A 439 7.68 25.82 -0.97
N LEU A 440 7.92 26.33 -2.18
CA LEU A 440 7.21 27.49 -2.73
C LEU A 440 5.70 27.22 -2.86
N ALA A 441 5.32 26.07 -3.39
CA ALA A 441 3.91 25.70 -3.53
C ALA A 441 3.21 25.60 -2.16
N ASP A 442 3.87 25.01 -1.18
CA ASP A 442 3.36 24.89 0.19
C ASP A 442 3.20 26.26 0.84
N MET A 443 4.17 27.17 0.69
CA MET A 443 4.08 28.54 1.22
C MET A 443 3.00 29.37 0.52
N GLU A 444 2.83 29.23 -0.79
CA GLU A 444 1.75 29.87 -1.54
C GLU A 444 0.38 29.37 -1.07
N GLN A 445 0.25 28.07 -0.82
CA GLN A 445 -0.97 27.48 -0.26
C GLN A 445 -1.24 27.96 1.17
N GLN A 446 -0.22 28.06 2.02
CA GLN A 446 -0.36 28.65 3.37
C GLN A 446 -0.84 30.10 3.30
N ARG A 447 -0.27 30.90 2.40
CA ARG A 447 -0.71 32.30 2.18
C ARG A 447 -2.17 32.38 1.73
N LEU A 448 -2.61 31.48 0.84
CA LEU A 448 -4.01 31.39 0.41
C LEU A 448 -4.93 31.02 1.58
N ASN A 449 -4.55 30.07 2.42
CA ASN A 449 -5.35 29.66 3.58
C ASN A 449 -5.52 30.79 4.60
N LEU A 450 -4.49 31.61 4.81
CA LEU A 450 -4.55 32.79 5.69
C LEU A 450 -5.42 33.93 5.15
N SER A 451 -5.80 33.90 3.88
CA SER A 451 -6.67 34.93 3.28
C SER A 451 -8.13 34.82 3.73
N THR A 452 -8.54 33.64 4.19
CA THR A 452 -9.88 33.39 4.74
C THR A 452 -9.81 33.30 6.26
N PRO A 453 -10.18 34.35 7.02
CA PRO A 453 -10.19 34.28 8.48
C PRO A 453 -11.27 33.30 8.94
N THR A 454 -10.85 32.19 9.53
CA THR A 454 -11.75 31.21 10.15
C THR A 454 -11.91 31.55 11.63
N LEU A 455 -13.17 31.72 12.06
CA LEU A 455 -13.48 31.88 13.48
C LEU A 455 -13.18 30.58 14.24
N PRO A 456 -12.66 30.66 15.47
CA PRO A 456 -12.55 29.48 16.34
C PRO A 456 -13.91 28.82 16.55
N SER A 457 -13.95 27.49 16.52
CA SER A 457 -15.19 26.70 16.63
C SER A 457 -16.04 27.10 17.83
N VAL A 458 -15.41 27.28 18.99
CA VAL A 458 -16.05 27.65 20.26
C VAL A 458 -16.84 28.97 20.15
N ILE A 459 -16.28 29.98 19.48
CA ILE A 459 -16.94 31.28 19.31
C ILE A 459 -18.05 31.18 18.27
N SER A 460 -17.86 30.36 17.23
CA SER A 460 -18.91 30.12 16.23
C SER A 460 -20.13 29.42 16.83
N GLU A 461 -19.92 28.43 17.71
CA GLU A 461 -20.97 27.72 18.44
C GLU A 461 -21.68 28.65 19.42
N ARG A 462 -20.93 29.46 20.18
CA ARG A 462 -21.50 30.45 21.10
C ARG A 462 -22.35 31.49 20.36
N ARG A 463 -21.90 31.95 19.19
CA ARG A 463 -22.67 32.85 18.31
C ARG A 463 -23.95 32.19 17.80
N GLN A 464 -23.90 30.91 17.40
CA GLN A 464 -25.08 30.17 16.97
C GLN A 464 -26.07 29.96 18.12
N ALA A 465 -25.58 29.61 19.31
CA ALA A 465 -26.40 29.45 20.51
C ALA A 465 -27.09 30.75 20.93
N ALA A 466 -26.36 31.88 20.94
CA ALA A 466 -26.93 33.19 21.25
C ALA A 466 -28.01 33.61 20.23
N ARG A 467 -27.79 33.34 18.94
CA ARG A 467 -28.80 33.58 17.89
C ARG A 467 -30.02 32.69 18.03
N ALA A 468 -29.82 31.40 18.29
CA ALA A 468 -30.91 30.45 18.51
C ALA A 468 -31.74 30.82 19.75
N ALA A 469 -31.10 31.27 20.83
CA ALA A 469 -31.77 31.75 22.03
C ALA A 469 -32.59 33.01 21.77
N ALA A 470 -32.02 34.02 21.09
CA ALA A 470 -32.73 35.25 20.75
C ALA A 470 -33.94 34.99 19.83
N VAL A 471 -33.78 34.16 18.79
CA VAL A 471 -34.87 33.76 17.90
C VAL A 471 -35.92 32.92 18.65
N GLY A 472 -35.49 31.99 19.51
CA GLY A 472 -36.38 31.15 20.29
C GLY A 472 -37.26 31.95 21.25
N GLU A 473 -36.67 32.92 21.97
CA GLU A 473 -37.43 33.80 22.89
C GLU A 473 -38.34 34.77 22.12
N ALA A 474 -37.91 35.28 20.96
CA ALA A 474 -38.76 36.12 20.11
C ALA A 474 -39.99 35.36 19.60
N THR A 475 -39.80 34.12 19.12
CA THR A 475 -40.90 33.25 18.66
C THR A 475 -41.83 32.88 19.82
N ARG A 476 -41.30 32.59 21.01
CA ARG A 476 -42.13 32.35 22.22
C ARG A 476 -42.97 33.56 22.58
N LEU A 477 -42.39 34.76 22.52
CA LEU A 477 -43.11 36.00 22.76
C LEU A 477 -44.20 36.22 21.72
N GLN A 478 -43.93 35.95 20.44
CA GLN A 478 -44.92 36.05 19.37
C GLN A 478 -46.06 35.03 19.55
N GLN A 479 -45.74 33.76 19.81
CA GLN A 479 -46.74 32.72 20.04
C GLN A 479 -47.59 33.01 21.28
N MET A 480 -46.99 33.56 22.34
CA MET A 480 -47.74 34.05 23.50
C MET A 480 -48.70 35.17 23.09
N LEU A 481 -48.25 36.17 22.32
CA LEU A 481 -49.11 37.24 21.84
C LEU A 481 -50.25 36.70 20.96
N GLU A 482 -49.98 35.78 20.03
CA GLU A 482 -50.99 35.15 19.17
C GLU A 482 -52.03 34.35 19.97
N ASN A 483 -51.59 33.52 20.92
CA ASN A 483 -52.49 32.78 21.81
C ASN A 483 -53.36 33.70 22.66
N LEU A 484 -52.80 34.85 23.08
CA LEU A 484 -53.53 35.85 23.85
C LEU A 484 -54.55 36.59 22.97
N VAL A 485 -54.20 36.93 21.73
CA VAL A 485 -55.14 37.52 20.77
C VAL A 485 -56.29 36.55 20.47
N GLY A 486 -55.99 35.28 20.23
CA GLY A 486 -57.02 34.24 20.00
C GLY A 486 -57.89 33.94 21.22
N ALA A 487 -57.37 34.09 22.44
CA ALA A 487 -58.17 33.96 23.67
C ALA A 487 -59.09 35.17 23.94
N MET A 488 -58.84 36.30 23.28
CA MET A 488 -59.63 37.53 23.40
C MET A 488 -60.65 37.71 22.27
N GLU A 489 -60.56 36.95 21.19
CA GLU A 489 -61.63 36.91 20.19
C GLU A 489 -62.89 36.32 20.86
N PRO A 490 -64.04 37.01 20.80
CA PRO A 490 -65.28 36.46 21.32
C PRO A 490 -65.59 35.18 20.55
N LEU A 491 -65.82 34.07 21.27
CA LEU A 491 -66.31 32.82 20.69
C LEU A 491 -67.44 33.14 19.71
N PRO A 492 -67.42 32.65 18.46
CA PRO A 492 -68.52 32.87 17.53
C PRO A 492 -69.80 32.42 18.21
N GLU A 493 -70.80 33.31 18.22
CA GLU A 493 -72.12 33.03 18.76
C GLU A 493 -72.58 31.65 18.26
N GLN A 494 -72.79 30.70 19.18
CA GLN A 494 -73.44 29.45 18.84
C GLN A 494 -74.76 29.82 18.15
N PRO A 495 -75.03 29.36 16.91
CA PRO A 495 -76.26 29.72 16.24
C PRO A 495 -77.44 29.25 17.09
N GLU A 496 -78.31 30.21 17.41
CA GLU A 496 -79.51 29.99 18.21
C GLU A 496 -80.30 28.81 17.67
N ILE A 497 -80.53 27.81 18.53
CA ILE A 497 -81.46 26.72 18.29
C ILE A 497 -82.87 27.34 18.25
N ALA A 498 -83.33 27.70 17.05
CA ALA A 498 -84.68 28.17 16.81
C ALA A 498 -85.70 27.08 17.18
N LYS A 499 -86.57 27.37 18.14
CA LYS A 499 -87.72 26.53 18.47
C LYS A 499 -88.78 26.57 17.34
N PRO A 500 -89.46 25.45 17.07
CA PRO A 500 -90.33 25.29 15.91
C PRO A 500 -91.71 25.92 16.13
N ALA A 501 -92.28 26.48 15.07
CA ALA A 501 -93.68 26.88 14.97
C ALA A 501 -94.38 26.11 13.80
N PRO A 502 -95.71 25.96 13.83
CA PRO A 502 -96.38 24.70 13.53
C PRO A 502 -96.77 24.47 12.06
N ALA A 503 -97.04 23.20 11.81
CA ALA A 503 -97.53 22.54 10.60
C ALA A 503 -98.40 23.38 9.64
N SER A 504 -97.97 23.43 8.38
CA SER A 504 -98.87 23.43 7.23
C SER A 504 -98.67 22.17 6.39
N ARG A 505 -99.82 21.55 6.12
CA ARG A 505 -100.12 20.29 5.47
C ARG A 505 -99.75 20.26 3.98
N ASN A 506 -99.56 19.03 3.48
CA ASN A 506 -99.54 18.58 2.07
C ASN A 506 -98.27 18.93 1.27
N GLY A 507 -97.60 18.02 0.56
CA GLY A 507 -97.83 16.61 0.27
C GLY A 507 -96.76 16.15 -0.75
N PHE A 508 -96.25 14.93 -0.58
CA PHE A 508 -96.00 13.94 -1.64
C PHE A 508 -95.32 14.39 -2.97
N LEU A 509 -94.06 13.96 -3.21
CA LEU A 509 -93.71 12.80 -4.05
C LEU A 509 -92.21 12.75 -4.44
N ALA A 510 -91.66 11.52 -4.37
CA ALA A 510 -90.59 10.91 -5.21
C ALA A 510 -89.18 11.54 -5.20
N GLY A 511 -88.06 10.82 -5.22
CA GLY A 511 -87.79 9.39 -5.34
C GLY A 511 -86.26 9.16 -5.44
N ARG A 512 -85.80 8.18 -4.67
CA ARG A 512 -84.49 7.47 -4.59
C ARG A 512 -83.54 7.55 -5.80
N TRP A 513 -82.24 7.72 -5.54
CA TRP A 513 -81.28 6.63 -5.26
C TRP A 513 -80.29 7.04 -4.16
#